data_AF-A0ABC8R790-F1
#
_entry.id   AF-A0ABC8R790-F1
#
_cell.length_a   1.000
_cell.length_b   1.000
_cell.length_c   1.000
_cell.angle_alpha   90.00
_cell.angle_beta   90.00
_cell.angle_gamma   90.00
#
_symmetry.space_group_name_H-M   'P 1'
#
loop_
_entity.id
_entity.type
_entity.pdbx_description
1 polymer ?
#
loop_
_entity_poly.entity_id
_entity_poly.type
_entity_poly.pdbx_seq_one_letter_code
_entity_poly.pdbx_strand_id
1 'polypeptide(L)'
;MMNKSLFYRSLWTRSCSLICFKKHKEIPCVRPESASEAKAAPGAALHVERPYYVDEQSEVLQNLQLEATASCSEIRNALEDEELQKLIYNIDTSPDAENELDKAMETEVFRLFTDKILCTISGNSKAL
;
A
#
# COMPACT_ATOMS: atom_id res chain seq x y z
N MET A 1 -37.16 -26.55 -19.92
CA MET A 1 -37.46 -25.20 -19.35
C MET A 1 -36.47 -24.95 -18.22
N MET A 2 -35.34 -24.30 -18.48
CA MET A 2 -34.37 -23.97 -17.44
C MET A 2 -34.73 -22.63 -16.77
N ASN A 3 -34.74 -22.65 -15.43
CA ASN A 3 -35.13 -21.55 -14.56
C ASN A 3 -34.19 -20.33 -14.74
N LYS A 4 -34.76 -19.20 -15.16
CA LYS A 4 -34.06 -17.92 -15.43
C LYS A 4 -33.47 -17.22 -14.20
N SER A 5 -33.61 -17.80 -13.01
CA SER A 5 -33.19 -17.22 -11.73
C SER A 5 -31.70 -17.38 -11.42
N LEU A 6 -31.03 -18.38 -12.00
CA LEU A 6 -29.64 -18.69 -11.64
C LEU A 6 -28.57 -18.01 -12.50
N PHE A 7 -28.96 -17.29 -13.55
CA PHE A 7 -27.98 -16.58 -14.39
C PHE A 7 -27.50 -15.25 -13.80
N TYR A 8 -28.10 -14.80 -12.69
CA TYR A 8 -27.90 -13.45 -12.16
C TYR A 8 -27.17 -13.37 -10.82
N ARG A 9 -26.51 -14.46 -10.39
CA ARG A 9 -25.84 -14.51 -9.07
C ARG A 9 -24.32 -14.70 -9.14
N SER A 10 -23.72 -14.72 -10.33
CA SER A 10 -22.31 -15.09 -10.51
C SER A 10 -21.44 -14.06 -11.25
N LEU A 11 -21.93 -12.84 -11.49
CA LEU A 11 -21.12 -11.74 -12.05
C LEU A 11 -21.50 -10.40 -11.41
N TRP A 12 -21.10 -10.20 -10.15
CA TRP A 12 -21.09 -8.86 -9.53
C TRP A 12 -19.66 -8.35 -9.36
N THR A 13 -18.86 -8.50 -10.41
CA THR A 13 -17.54 -7.89 -10.55
C THR A 13 -17.66 -6.58 -11.35
N ARG A 14 -17.72 -5.48 -10.59
CA ARG A 14 -17.14 -4.14 -10.80
C ARG A 14 -17.04 -3.45 -12.18
N SER A 15 -17.71 -3.87 -13.24
CA SER A 15 -17.95 -3.01 -14.42
C SER A 15 -19.11 -3.51 -15.29
N CYS A 16 -20.21 -2.77 -15.32
CA CYS A 16 -21.37 -3.06 -16.17
C CYS A 16 -21.07 -2.68 -17.64
N SER A 17 -21.29 -3.60 -18.58
CA SER A 17 -21.13 -3.33 -20.02
C SER A 17 -22.36 -2.61 -20.62
N LEU A 18 -22.24 -2.10 -21.84
CA LEU A 18 -23.35 -1.41 -22.56
C LEU A 18 -24.60 -2.28 -22.73
N ILE A 19 -24.44 -3.61 -22.71
CA ILE A 19 -25.55 -4.57 -22.78
C ILE A 19 -26.33 -4.59 -21.45
N CYS A 20 -25.66 -4.38 -20.30
CA CYS A 20 -26.30 -4.24 -18.99
C CYS A 20 -27.15 -2.97 -18.92
N PHE A 21 -26.72 -1.87 -19.54
CA PHE A 21 -27.41 -0.57 -19.50
C PHE A 21 -28.88 -0.62 -19.96
N LYS A 22 -29.21 -1.40 -21.00
CA LYS A 22 -30.61 -1.56 -21.46
C LYS A 22 -31.49 -2.29 -20.45
N LYS A 23 -30.92 -3.22 -19.68
CA LYS A 23 -31.65 -3.99 -18.65
C LYS A 23 -31.84 -3.21 -17.35
N HIS A 24 -30.92 -2.28 -17.03
CA HIS A 24 -31.05 -1.37 -15.89
C HIS A 24 -32.15 -0.32 -16.09
N LYS A 25 -32.51 -0.02 -17.35
CA LYS A 25 -33.61 0.91 -17.67
C LYS A 25 -34.99 0.32 -17.37
N GLU A 26 -35.13 -1.00 -17.47
CA GLU A 26 -36.38 -1.72 -17.16
C GLU A 26 -36.46 -2.13 -15.67
N ILE A 27 -35.32 -2.41 -15.03
CA ILE A 27 -35.23 -2.73 -13.60
C ILE A 27 -34.08 -1.93 -12.98
N PRO A 28 -34.35 -0.85 -12.22
CA PRO A 28 -33.30 -0.04 -11.62
C PRO A 28 -32.54 -0.85 -10.57
N CYS A 29 -31.21 -0.96 -10.74
CA CYS A 29 -30.33 -1.48 -9.69
C CYS A 29 -30.21 -0.44 -8.58
N VAL A 30 -30.91 -0.66 -7.47
CA VAL A 30 -30.64 0.06 -6.22
C VAL A 30 -29.36 -0.54 -5.63
N ARG A 31 -28.30 0.28 -5.53
CA ARG A 31 -27.13 -0.04 -4.70
C ARG A 31 -27.67 -0.20 -3.28
N PRO A 32 -27.50 -1.35 -2.59
CA PRO A 32 -27.84 -1.42 -1.19
C PRO A 32 -26.98 -0.38 -0.46
N GLU A 33 -27.61 0.59 0.18
CA GLU A 33 -26.96 1.32 1.27
C GLU A 33 -26.65 0.28 2.33
N SER A 34 -25.37 -0.12 2.40
CA SER A 34 -24.87 -0.83 3.57
C SER A 34 -24.85 0.16 4.73
N ALA A 35 -26.01 0.32 5.37
CA ALA A 35 -26.08 0.74 6.76
C ALA A 35 -25.43 -0.38 7.59
N SER A 36 -24.17 -0.17 7.93
CA SER A 36 -23.52 -0.80 9.08
C SER A 36 -22.75 0.30 9.78
N GLU A 37 -23.40 0.93 10.76
CA GLU A 37 -22.68 1.65 11.79
C GLU A 37 -21.76 0.69 12.58
N ALA A 38 -20.67 1.28 13.09
CA ALA A 38 -19.75 0.77 14.11
C ALA A 38 -18.74 -0.34 13.72
N LYS A 39 -17.61 0.06 13.14
CA LYS A 39 -16.40 0.45 13.90
C LYS A 39 -15.34 0.97 12.93
N ALA A 40 -14.89 2.21 13.12
CA ALA A 40 -13.73 2.74 12.43
C ALA A 40 -12.50 1.88 12.79
N ALA A 41 -12.01 1.13 11.80
CA ALA A 41 -10.63 0.70 11.75
C ALA A 41 -9.87 1.73 10.88
N PRO A 42 -8.79 2.36 11.38
CA PRO A 42 -7.97 3.23 10.55
C PRO A 42 -7.06 2.32 9.71
N GLY A 43 -7.30 2.17 8.42
CA GLY A 43 -6.41 1.33 7.62
C GLY A 43 -6.95 0.87 6.28
N ALA A 44 -7.30 1.81 5.42
CA ALA A 44 -7.25 1.59 3.97
C ALA A 44 -7.17 2.97 3.30
N ALA A 45 -6.05 3.66 3.52
CA ALA A 45 -5.69 4.73 2.61
C ALA A 45 -5.60 4.09 1.21
N LEU A 46 -6.45 4.55 0.29
CA LEU A 46 -6.34 4.20 -1.12
C LEU A 46 -4.93 4.59 -1.54
N HIS A 47 -4.08 3.60 -1.85
CA HIS A 47 -2.77 3.82 -2.44
C HIS A 47 -3.00 4.49 -3.79
N VAL A 48 -2.96 5.82 -3.79
CA VAL A 48 -2.88 6.60 -5.02
C VAL A 48 -1.55 6.21 -5.63
N GLU A 49 -1.58 5.59 -6.80
CA GLU A 49 -0.38 5.24 -7.54
C GLU A 49 0.37 6.55 -7.83
N ARG A 50 1.40 6.85 -7.04
CA ARG A 50 2.21 8.05 -7.18
C ARG A 50 3.23 7.77 -8.28
N PRO A 51 3.18 8.46 -9.42
CA PRO A 51 4.21 8.30 -10.44
C PRO A 51 5.54 8.74 -9.83
N TYR A 52 6.49 7.82 -9.71
CA TYR A 52 7.83 8.10 -9.21
C TYR A 52 8.78 8.17 -10.41
N TYR A 53 9.40 9.33 -10.61
CA TYR A 53 10.43 9.54 -11.63
C TYR A 53 11.79 9.49 -10.94
N VAL A 54 12.65 8.60 -11.42
CA VAL A 54 14.01 8.44 -10.91
C VAL A 54 14.97 8.78 -12.03
N ASP A 55 15.94 9.64 -11.75
CA ASP A 55 16.95 10.06 -12.71
C ASP A 55 17.97 8.92 -12.95
N GLU A 56 18.45 8.30 -11.86
CA GLU A 56 19.41 7.20 -11.91
C GLU A 56 18.88 5.89 -11.32
N GLN A 57 19.06 4.77 -12.05
CA GLN A 57 18.63 3.44 -11.57
C GLN A 57 19.37 2.99 -10.30
N SER A 58 20.54 3.55 -10.00
CA SER A 58 21.31 3.33 -8.77
C SER A 58 20.58 3.81 -7.51
N GLU A 59 19.64 4.75 -7.64
CA GLU A 59 18.84 5.27 -6.53
C GLU A 59 17.71 4.31 -6.13
N VAL A 60 17.41 3.32 -6.96
CA VAL A 60 16.36 2.33 -6.72
C VAL A 60 16.96 1.02 -6.23
N LEU A 61 16.43 0.51 -5.12
CA LEU A 61 16.80 -0.80 -4.61
C LEU A 61 16.40 -1.92 -5.58
N GLN A 62 17.31 -2.87 -5.78
CA GLN A 62 17.03 -4.07 -6.57
C GLN A 62 16.08 -5.01 -5.81
N ASN A 63 15.38 -5.88 -6.55
CA ASN A 63 14.42 -6.82 -5.95
C ASN A 63 15.06 -7.71 -4.86
N LEU A 64 16.30 -8.17 -5.06
CA LEU A 64 17.04 -8.95 -4.07
C LEU A 64 17.32 -8.16 -2.77
N GLN A 65 17.56 -6.86 -2.87
CA GLN A 65 17.76 -6.00 -1.69
C GLN A 65 16.45 -5.77 -0.95
N LEU A 66 15.34 -5.58 -1.68
CA LEU A 66 14.00 -5.48 -1.08
C LEU A 66 13.61 -6.77 -0.36
N GLU A 67 13.88 -7.93 -0.96
CA GLU A 67 13.63 -9.23 -0.35
C GLU A 67 14.48 -9.45 0.91
N ALA A 68 15.76 -9.04 0.88
CA ALA A 68 16.63 -9.09 2.05
C ALA A 68 16.12 -8.21 3.19
N THR A 69 15.67 -6.98 2.88
CA THR A 69 15.05 -6.07 3.86
C THR A 69 13.77 -6.68 4.44
N ALA A 70 12.90 -7.25 3.60
CA ALA A 70 11.66 -7.89 4.05
C ALA A 70 11.89 -9.15 4.92
N SER A 71 12.98 -9.87 4.66
CA SER A 71 13.35 -11.08 5.40
C SER A 71 14.12 -10.80 6.70
N CYS A 72 14.63 -9.59 6.87
CA CYS A 72 15.41 -9.22 8.04
C CYS A 72 14.52 -9.08 9.29
N SER A 73 14.71 -9.97 10.25
CA SER A 73 13.96 -9.95 11.52
C SER A 73 14.23 -8.68 12.33
N GLU A 74 15.45 -8.14 12.31
CA GLU A 74 15.76 -6.91 13.04
C GLU A 74 15.00 -5.70 12.49
N ILE A 75 14.86 -5.59 11.18
CA ILE A 75 14.07 -4.53 10.52
C ILE A 75 12.60 -4.71 10.88
N ARG A 76 12.08 -5.94 10.79
CA ARG A 76 10.69 -6.25 11.14
C ARG A 76 10.37 -5.95 12.61
N ASN A 77 11.29 -6.28 13.52
CA ASN A 77 11.12 -6.01 14.95
C ASN A 77 11.20 -4.50 15.23
N ALA A 78 12.08 -3.76 14.55
CA ALA A 78 12.13 -2.31 14.66
C ALA A 78 10.81 -1.67 14.24
N LEU A 79 10.15 -2.21 13.20
CA LEU A 79 8.84 -1.76 12.74
C LEU A 79 7.69 -2.06 13.72
N GLU A 80 7.90 -2.76 14.84
CA GLU A 80 6.88 -2.88 15.90
C GLU A 80 6.73 -1.58 16.71
N ASP A 81 7.70 -0.66 16.61
CA ASP A 81 7.67 0.64 17.27
C ASP A 81 6.64 1.60 16.63
N GLU A 82 5.70 2.09 17.44
CA GLU A 82 4.62 2.96 16.96
C GLU A 82 5.11 4.35 16.54
N GLU A 83 6.16 4.89 17.16
CA GLU A 83 6.70 6.21 16.82
C GLU A 83 7.39 6.14 15.47
N LEU A 84 8.17 5.08 15.23
CA LEU A 84 8.80 4.81 13.95
C LEU A 84 7.76 4.65 12.83
N GLN A 85 6.69 3.88 13.07
CA GLN A 85 5.62 3.73 12.08
C GLN A 85 4.98 5.08 11.72
N LYS A 86 4.74 5.95 12.72
CA LYS A 86 4.19 7.30 12.49
C LYS A 86 5.14 8.15 11.67
N LEU A 87 6.45 8.10 11.94
CA LEU A 87 7.46 8.82 11.16
C LEU A 87 7.46 8.37 9.70
N ILE A 88 7.49 7.05 9.45
CA ILE A 88 7.44 6.49 8.09
C ILE A 88 6.15 6.91 7.37
N TYR A 89 5.02 6.82 8.04
CA TYR A 89 3.72 7.21 7.47
C TYR A 89 3.69 8.70 7.12
N ASN A 90 4.22 9.56 7.98
CA ASN A 90 4.26 11.00 7.73
C ASN A 90 5.13 11.32 6.50
N ILE A 91 6.29 10.68 6.36
CA ILE A 91 7.16 10.86 5.19
C ILE A 91 6.45 10.40 3.90
N ASP A 92 5.88 9.20 3.91
CA ASP A 92 5.24 8.59 2.72
C ASP A 92 4.02 9.38 2.23
N THR A 93 3.22 9.89 3.17
CA THR A 93 2.00 10.65 2.86
C THR A 93 2.23 12.15 2.67
N SER A 94 3.42 12.66 2.96
CA SER A 94 3.71 14.08 2.86
C SER A 94 3.78 14.56 1.41
N PRO A 95 3.22 15.75 1.10
CA PRO A 95 3.49 16.44 -0.15
C PRO A 95 4.94 16.96 -0.24
N ASP A 96 5.60 17.14 0.91
CA ASP A 96 6.99 17.60 1.07
C ASP A 96 7.79 16.55 1.85
N ALA A 97 8.09 15.43 1.17
CA ALA A 97 8.71 14.28 1.81
C ALA A 97 10.18 14.50 2.20
N GLU A 98 10.88 15.40 1.51
CA GLU A 98 12.29 15.74 1.79
C GLU A 98 12.43 16.41 3.16
N ASN A 99 11.61 17.44 3.43
CA ASN A 99 11.59 18.12 4.72
C ASN A 99 11.14 17.22 5.89
N GLU A 100 10.15 16.34 5.66
CA GLU A 100 9.73 15.39 6.70
C GLU A 100 10.80 14.32 6.97
N LEU A 101 11.54 13.91 5.94
CA LEU A 101 12.70 13.02 6.09
C LEU A 101 13.80 13.70 6.90
N ASP A 102 14.15 14.95 6.61
CA ASP A 102 15.17 15.71 7.35
C ASP A 102 14.83 15.78 8.85
N LYS A 103 13.58 16.11 9.19
CA LYS A 103 13.10 16.11 10.58
C LYS A 103 13.18 14.72 11.21
N ALA A 104 12.79 13.68 10.48
CA ALA A 104 12.85 12.32 10.99
C ALA A 104 14.30 11.89 11.29
N MET A 105 15.28 12.30 10.48
CA MET A 105 16.70 12.01 10.69
C MET A 105 17.29 12.66 11.95
N GLU A 106 16.66 13.70 12.49
CA GLU A 106 17.02 14.28 13.80
C GLU A 106 16.67 13.32 14.96
N THR A 107 15.72 12.41 14.76
CA THR A 107 15.30 11.42 15.76
C THR A 107 16.25 10.21 15.78
N GLU A 108 16.60 9.74 16.98
CA GLU A 108 17.49 8.59 17.13
C GLU A 108 16.84 7.29 16.62
N VAL A 109 15.54 7.11 16.86
CA VAL A 109 14.79 5.90 16.49
C VAL A 109 14.81 5.70 14.96
N PHE A 110 14.53 6.75 14.19
CA PHE A 110 14.53 6.67 12.73
C PHE A 110 15.95 6.49 12.17
N ARG A 111 16.94 7.16 12.76
CA ARG A 111 18.34 7.03 12.33
C ARG A 111 18.86 5.60 12.51
N LEU A 112 18.63 4.99 13.68
CA LEU A 112 19.01 3.60 13.95
C LEU A 112 18.30 2.62 13.00
N PHE A 113 17.04 2.89 12.66
CA PHE A 113 16.29 2.10 11.70
C PHE A 113 16.89 2.18 10.29
N THR A 114 17.18 3.39 9.80
CA THR A 114 17.80 3.61 8.50
C THR A 114 19.19 2.97 8.43
N ASP A 115 20.00 3.09 9.48
CA ASP A 115 21.31 2.45 9.56
C ASP A 115 21.21 0.92 9.42
N LYS A 116 20.19 0.30 10.04
CA LYS A 116 19.93 -1.15 9.89
C LYS A 116 19.57 -1.51 8.45
N ILE A 117 18.71 -0.74 7.79
CA ILE A 117 18.37 -0.95 6.37
C ILE A 117 19.64 -0.83 5.52
N LEU A 118 20.43 0.22 5.73
CA LEU A 118 21.68 0.47 5.01
C LEU A 118 22.67 -0.69 5.20
N CYS A 119 22.77 -1.25 6.41
CA CYS A 119 23.58 -2.44 6.68
C CYS A 119 23.09 -3.66 5.89
N THR A 120 21.78 -3.91 5.85
CA THR A 120 21.19 -5.04 5.12
C THR A 120 21.41 -4.92 3.61
N ILE A 121 21.19 -3.75 3.02
CA ILE A 121 21.34 -3.57 1.57
C ILE A 121 22.82 -3.55 1.12
N SER A 122 23.73 -3.07 1.97
CA SER A 122 25.17 -2.98 1.67
C SER A 122 25.89 -4.30 1.93
N GLY A 123 25.43 -5.10 2.90
CA GLY A 123 26.00 -6.40 3.26
C GLY A 123 25.94 -7.44 2.13
N ASN A 124 24.98 -7.31 1.21
CA ASN A 124 24.81 -8.20 0.06
C ASN A 124 25.89 -8.01 -1.03
N SER A 125 26.76 -6.99 -0.91
CA SER A 125 27.88 -6.78 -1.84
C SER A 125 29.10 -7.70 -1.58
N LYS A 126 29.14 -8.44 -0.46
CA LYS A 126 30.29 -9.29 -0.09
C LYS A 126 30.15 -10.78 -0.44
N ALA A 127 29.13 -11.16 -1.21
CA ALA A 127 28.89 -12.55 -1.60
C ALA A 127 29.00 -12.75 -3.13
N LEU A 128 30.11 -12.29 -3.73
CA LEU A 128 30.53 -12.72 -5.08
C LEU A 128 32.00 -13.14 -5.06
#